data_AF-A0A852X4K0-F1
#
_entry.id   AF-A0A852X4K0-F1
#
_cell.length_a   1.000
_cell.length_b   1.000
_cell.length_c   1.000
_cell.angle_alpha   90.00
_cell.angle_beta   90.00
_cell.angle_gamma   90.00
#
_symmetry.space_group_name_H-M   'P 1'
#
loop_
_entity.id
_entity.type
_entity.pdbx_description
1 polymer ?
#
loop_
_entity_poly.entity_id
_entity_poly.type
_entity_poly.pdbx_seq_one_letter_code
_entity_poly.pdbx_strand_id
1 'polypeptide(L)'
;MDSTTHATGPARARRPIGRPVRRLAALAAAMTVVSALATGLLWVRMSRTGEASFSFLTWNLFLAWVPFVLAVAMGLLHARGGSRWALLGLGVGWLLFLPNAPYILTDLIHLGAIPGAPLWFDATLIGAFAVAGLALGIASLLVVHHVVQERLGVAAGWAVAVSSLVLSALGVYLGRFPRFNSWDVLTNLDGLVGVVLKRLGDPLGNPFLIQFGVAMSAALIGSYAAAWWVGGRRLDLRPVTA
;
A
#
# COMPACT_ATOMS: atom_id res chain seq x y z
N MET A 1 26.11 56.76 -22.62
CA MET A 1 26.53 55.37 -22.93
C MET A 1 26.11 54.52 -21.75
N ASP A 2 24.96 53.86 -21.90
CA ASP A 2 24.30 53.06 -20.86
C ASP A 2 25.13 51.83 -20.49
N SER A 3 25.43 51.69 -19.20
CA SER A 3 25.95 50.47 -18.60
C SER A 3 24.79 49.64 -18.04
N THR A 4 24.31 48.71 -18.85
CA THR A 4 23.30 47.70 -18.47
C THR A 4 23.84 46.81 -17.35
N THR A 5 23.32 46.98 -16.14
CA THR A 5 23.55 46.08 -15.00
C THR A 5 22.63 44.87 -15.16
N HIS A 6 23.19 43.75 -15.60
CA HIS A 6 22.51 42.45 -15.55
C HIS A 6 22.39 41.99 -14.09
N ALA A 7 21.21 42.19 -13.50
CA ALA A 7 20.85 41.58 -12.22
C ALA A 7 20.71 40.06 -12.41
N THR A 8 21.71 39.30 -11.97
CA THR A 8 21.63 37.85 -11.82
C THR A 8 20.65 37.54 -10.69
N GLY A 9 19.45 37.05 -11.05
CA GLY A 9 18.46 36.60 -10.06
C GLY A 9 19.04 35.51 -9.14
N PRO A 10 18.62 35.44 -7.87
CA PRO A 10 19.21 34.52 -6.91
C PRO A 10 19.05 33.07 -7.39
N ALA A 11 20.19 32.40 -7.57
CA ALA A 11 20.23 30.97 -7.83
C ALA A 11 19.41 30.25 -6.74
N ARG A 12 18.34 29.55 -7.14
CA ARG A 12 17.55 28.71 -6.22
C ARG A 12 18.49 27.72 -5.53
N ALA A 13 18.91 28.02 -4.31
CA ALA A 13 19.67 27.11 -3.48
C ALA A 13 18.90 25.79 -3.37
N ARG A 14 19.48 24.69 -3.90
CA ARG A 14 18.91 23.36 -3.79
C ARG A 14 18.81 23.02 -2.30
N ARG A 15 17.59 22.99 -1.77
CA ARG A 15 17.29 22.68 -0.36
C ARG A 15 17.82 21.27 0.00
N PRO A 16 18.28 21.03 1.24
CA PRO A 16 18.83 19.74 1.63
C PRO A 16 17.74 18.65 1.73
N ILE A 17 17.74 17.72 0.77
CA ILE A 17 16.77 16.60 0.64
C ILE A 17 17.09 15.43 1.61
N GLY A 18 18.13 15.55 2.47
CA GLY A 18 18.69 14.42 3.21
C GLY A 18 17.77 13.77 4.26
N ARG A 19 16.88 14.53 4.92
CA ARG A 19 15.99 13.99 5.96
C ARG A 19 14.86 13.10 5.43
N PRO A 20 14.05 13.53 4.42
CA PRO A 20 12.99 12.67 3.88
C PRO A 20 13.55 11.38 3.25
N VAL A 21 14.68 11.46 2.56
CA VAL A 21 15.33 10.28 1.97
C VAL A 21 15.74 9.26 3.03
N ARG A 22 16.37 9.69 4.12
CA ARG A 22 16.77 8.79 5.21
C ARG A 22 15.57 8.10 5.87
N ARG A 23 14.45 8.81 6.03
CA ARG A 23 13.22 8.25 6.62
C ARG A 23 12.58 7.21 5.70
N LEU A 24 12.46 7.52 4.41
CA LEU A 24 11.95 6.58 3.41
C LEU A 24 12.86 5.35 3.28
N ALA A 25 14.18 5.53 3.35
CA ALA A 25 15.13 4.43 3.35
C ALA A 25 15.00 3.55 4.60
N ALA A 26 14.86 4.14 5.80
CA ALA A 26 14.63 3.39 7.03
C ALA A 26 13.30 2.60 6.99
N LEU A 27 12.24 3.22 6.44
CA LEU A 27 10.97 2.55 6.24
C LEU A 27 11.09 1.38 5.27
N ALA A 28 11.75 1.58 4.13
CA ALA A 28 12.01 0.52 3.15
C ALA A 28 12.83 -0.63 3.76
N ALA A 29 13.88 -0.32 4.53
CA ALA A 29 14.67 -1.32 5.22
C ALA A 29 13.83 -2.14 6.22
N ALA A 30 12.97 -1.49 7.01
CA ALA A 30 12.06 -2.17 7.93
C ALA A 30 11.09 -3.11 7.19
N MET A 31 10.52 -2.66 6.06
CA MET A 31 9.62 -3.50 5.24
C MET A 31 10.35 -4.70 4.62
N THR A 32 11.61 -4.52 4.22
CA THR A 32 12.46 -5.61 3.73
C THR A 32 12.72 -6.64 4.84
N VAL A 33 13.04 -6.21 6.05
CA VAL A 33 13.27 -7.12 7.18
C VAL A 33 12.01 -7.92 7.50
N VAL A 34 10.84 -7.28 7.60
CA VAL A 34 9.58 -7.99 7.89
C VAL A 34 9.24 -8.98 6.77
N SER A 35 9.43 -8.60 5.50
CA SER A 35 9.22 -9.47 4.34
C SER A 35 10.19 -10.65 4.30
N ALA A 36 11.45 -10.43 4.68
CA ALA A 36 12.47 -11.47 4.74
C ALA A 36 12.17 -12.49 5.84
N LEU A 37 11.69 -12.04 7.01
CA LEU A 37 11.26 -12.94 8.08
C LEU A 37 10.09 -13.83 7.63
N ALA A 38 9.08 -13.27 6.97
CA ALA A 38 7.95 -14.04 6.45
C ALA A 38 8.40 -15.07 5.40
N THR A 39 9.21 -14.65 4.43
CA THR A 39 9.76 -15.55 3.40
C THR A 39 10.67 -16.62 4.01
N GLY A 40 11.41 -16.29 5.08
CA GLY A 40 12.23 -17.24 5.83
C GLY A 40 11.40 -18.36 6.47
N LEU A 41 10.25 -18.03 7.07
CA LEU A 41 9.32 -19.04 7.60
C LEU A 41 8.81 -19.96 6.49
N LEU A 42 8.52 -19.42 5.31
CA LEU A 42 8.07 -20.22 4.16
C LEU A 42 9.16 -21.20 3.72
N TRP A 43 10.41 -20.72 3.63
CA TRP A 43 11.55 -21.56 3.29
C TRP A 43 11.78 -22.67 4.32
N VAL A 44 11.64 -22.39 5.62
CA VAL A 44 11.68 -23.42 6.67
C VAL A 44 10.58 -24.45 6.46
N ARG A 45 9.35 -24.03 6.15
CA ARG A 45 8.25 -24.96 5.86
C ARG A 45 8.59 -25.89 4.69
N MET A 46 9.02 -25.31 3.57
CA MET A 46 9.31 -26.05 2.33
C MET A 46 10.45 -27.04 2.53
N SER A 47 11.53 -26.63 3.19
CA SER A 47 12.68 -27.51 3.47
C SER A 47 12.35 -28.67 4.42
N ARG A 48 11.41 -28.49 5.35
CA ARG A 48 11.00 -29.53 6.30
C ARG A 48 9.94 -30.48 5.74
N THR A 49 9.03 -29.98 4.92
CA THR A 49 7.91 -30.76 4.36
C THR A 49 8.23 -31.38 3.00
N GLY A 50 9.23 -30.86 2.28
CA GLY A 50 9.53 -31.27 0.90
C GLY A 50 8.53 -30.76 -0.14
N GLU A 51 7.53 -29.99 0.28
CA GLU A 51 6.47 -29.47 -0.59
C GLU A 51 6.58 -27.96 -0.78
N ALA A 52 6.37 -27.49 -2.01
CA ALA A 52 6.30 -26.07 -2.35
C ALA A 52 4.94 -25.42 -2.01
N SER A 53 4.19 -26.02 -1.08
CA SER A 53 2.92 -25.51 -0.58
C SER A 53 3.06 -24.08 -0.02
N PHE A 54 2.03 -23.25 -0.21
CA PHE A 54 2.02 -21.81 0.11
C PHE A 54 2.96 -20.91 -0.72
N SER A 55 3.55 -21.36 -1.83
CA SER A 55 4.36 -20.52 -2.72
C SER A 55 3.66 -19.25 -3.22
N PHE A 56 2.32 -19.27 -3.32
CA PHE A 56 1.52 -18.11 -3.72
C PHE A 56 1.65 -16.93 -2.75
N LEU A 57 2.01 -17.16 -1.49
CA LEU A 57 2.22 -16.09 -0.50
C LEU A 57 3.35 -15.15 -0.93
N THR A 58 4.42 -15.69 -1.54
CA THR A 58 5.53 -14.90 -2.07
C THR A 58 5.08 -14.02 -3.24
N TRP A 59 4.21 -14.54 -4.11
CA TRP A 59 3.63 -13.77 -5.21
C TRP A 59 2.74 -12.64 -4.69
N ASN A 60 1.87 -12.94 -3.72
CA ASN A 60 1.01 -11.92 -3.10
C ASN A 60 1.84 -10.86 -2.37
N LEU A 61 2.92 -11.25 -1.69
CA LEU A 61 3.85 -10.32 -1.06
C LEU A 61 4.56 -9.43 -2.09
N PHE A 62 4.98 -9.99 -3.23
CA PHE A 62 5.52 -9.20 -4.34
C PHE A 62 4.53 -8.14 -4.82
N LEU A 63 3.25 -8.49 -5.00
CA LEU A 63 2.21 -7.53 -5.37
C LEU A 63 1.97 -6.47 -4.29
N ALA A 64 2.08 -6.83 -3.01
CA ALA A 64 2.00 -5.88 -1.89
C ALA A 64 3.16 -4.87 -1.85
N TRP A 65 4.32 -5.19 -2.43
CA TRP A 65 5.43 -4.25 -2.57
C TRP A 65 5.17 -3.14 -3.60
N VAL A 66 4.38 -3.41 -4.64
CA VAL A 66 4.10 -2.45 -5.71
C VAL A 66 3.54 -1.11 -5.19
N PRO A 67 2.45 -1.05 -4.39
CA PRO A 67 1.97 0.23 -3.88
C PRO A 67 3.00 0.89 -2.96
N PHE A 68 3.77 0.15 -2.17
CA PHE A 68 4.82 0.73 -1.34
C PHE A 68 5.91 1.42 -2.16
N VAL A 69 6.41 0.78 -3.22
CA VAL A 69 7.42 1.37 -4.12
C VAL A 69 6.87 2.63 -4.80
N LEU A 70 5.63 2.60 -5.27
CA LEU A 70 4.98 3.77 -5.88
C LEU A 70 4.83 4.93 -4.88
N ALA A 71 4.49 4.64 -3.63
CA ALA A 71 4.40 5.64 -2.57
C ALA A 71 5.77 6.25 -2.23
N VAL A 72 6.83 5.44 -2.13
CA VAL A 72 8.21 5.93 -1.95
C VAL A 72 8.62 6.82 -3.12
N ALA A 73 8.35 6.40 -4.37
CA ALA A 73 8.62 7.20 -5.55
C ALA A 73 7.87 8.54 -5.50
N MET A 74 6.60 8.54 -5.08
CA MET A 74 5.77 9.73 -4.90
C MET A 74 6.36 10.66 -3.83
N GLY A 75 6.76 10.14 -2.67
CA GLY A 75 7.40 10.92 -1.60
C GLY A 75 8.74 11.54 -2.03
N LEU A 76 9.58 10.77 -2.74
CA LEU A 76 10.84 11.25 -3.30
C LEU A 76 10.65 12.31 -4.39
N LEU A 77 9.65 12.14 -5.26
CA LEU A 77 9.31 13.11 -6.29
C LEU A 77 8.75 14.40 -5.67
N HIS A 78 7.89 14.27 -4.65
CA HIS A 78 7.35 15.40 -3.91
C HIS A 78 8.46 16.22 -3.24
N ALA A 79 9.38 15.56 -2.53
CA ALA A 79 10.50 16.22 -1.84
C ALA A 79 11.44 16.99 -2.79
N ARG A 80 11.46 16.61 -4.08
CA ARG A 80 12.23 17.31 -5.14
C ARG A 80 11.43 18.41 -5.85
N GLY A 81 10.21 18.71 -5.42
CA GLY A 81 9.34 19.69 -6.08
C GLY A 81 8.79 19.20 -7.43
N GLY A 82 8.62 17.89 -7.59
CA GLY A 82 8.17 17.29 -8.85
C GLY A 82 6.78 17.72 -9.31
N SER A 83 6.55 17.50 -10.61
CA SER A 83 5.32 17.86 -11.33
C SER A 83 4.05 17.28 -10.69
N ARG A 84 2.98 18.09 -10.66
CA ARG A 84 1.66 17.66 -10.16
C ARG A 84 1.09 16.47 -10.94
N TRP A 85 1.34 16.41 -12.25
CA TRP A 85 0.84 15.35 -13.11
C TRP A 85 1.54 14.02 -12.88
N ALA A 86 2.86 14.07 -12.63
CA ALA A 86 3.63 12.88 -12.29
C ALA A 86 3.23 12.33 -10.92
N LEU A 87 2.96 13.20 -9.93
CA LEU A 87 2.42 12.77 -8.64
C LEU A 87 1.01 12.17 -8.77
N LEU A 88 0.15 12.76 -9.61
CA LEU A 88 -1.16 12.20 -9.89
C LEU A 88 -1.06 10.81 -10.52
N GLY A 89 -0.19 10.63 -11.51
CA GLY A 89 0.06 9.32 -12.13
C GLY A 89 0.54 8.27 -11.13
N LEU A 90 1.50 8.63 -10.27
CA LEU A 90 1.97 7.76 -9.19
C LEU A 90 0.86 7.46 -8.17
N GLY A 91 0.03 8.44 -7.82
CA GLY A 91 -1.09 8.29 -6.90
C GLY A 91 -2.19 7.38 -7.44
N VAL A 92 -2.53 7.51 -8.73
CA VAL A 92 -3.51 6.62 -9.39
C VAL A 92 -2.97 5.19 -9.46
N GLY A 93 -1.72 5.01 -9.88
CA GLY A 93 -1.08 3.70 -9.90
C GLY A 93 -1.00 3.09 -8.49
N TRP A 94 -0.65 3.89 -7.49
CA TRP A 94 -0.64 3.47 -6.09
C TRP A 94 -2.03 2.99 -5.64
N LEU A 95 -3.08 3.76 -5.90
CA LEU A 95 -4.44 3.41 -5.48
C LEU A 95 -4.94 2.12 -6.13
N LEU A 96 -4.60 1.90 -7.42
CA LEU A 96 -4.97 0.69 -8.15
C LEU A 96 -4.32 -0.57 -7.57
N PHE A 97 -3.07 -0.47 -7.12
CA PHE A 97 -2.32 -1.59 -6.56
C PHE A 97 -2.44 -1.71 -5.03
N LEU A 98 -2.94 -0.68 -4.34
CA LEU A 98 -3.12 -0.67 -2.88
C LEU A 98 -3.90 -1.90 -2.35
N PRO A 99 -4.96 -2.43 -3.00
CA PRO A 99 -5.68 -3.61 -2.51
C PRO A 99 -4.82 -4.85 -2.33
N ASN A 100 -3.73 -5.02 -3.10
CA ASN A 100 -2.87 -6.20 -3.01
C ASN A 100 -2.16 -6.33 -1.65
N ALA A 101 -1.93 -5.21 -0.95
CA ALA A 101 -1.28 -5.21 0.34
C ALA A 101 -2.17 -5.85 1.44
N PRO A 102 -3.39 -5.35 1.72
CA PRO A 102 -4.29 -5.99 2.67
C PRO A 102 -4.95 -7.27 2.14
N TYR A 103 -4.88 -7.56 0.83
CA TYR A 103 -5.38 -8.82 0.26
C TYR A 103 -4.77 -10.05 0.94
N ILE A 104 -3.49 -9.99 1.32
CA ILE A 104 -2.78 -11.09 1.99
C ILE A 104 -3.47 -11.52 3.29
N LEU A 105 -4.17 -10.61 3.98
CA LEU A 105 -4.96 -10.95 5.17
C LEU A 105 -6.00 -12.03 4.88
N THR A 106 -6.56 -12.06 3.67
CA THR A 106 -7.55 -13.06 3.28
C THR A 106 -6.94 -14.45 3.07
N ASP A 107 -5.62 -14.57 2.93
CA ASP A 107 -4.95 -15.86 2.75
C ASP A 107 -4.97 -16.72 4.03
N LEU A 108 -5.37 -16.16 5.18
CA LEU A 108 -5.69 -16.89 6.42
C LEU A 108 -6.75 -17.99 6.21
N ILE A 109 -7.59 -17.88 5.19
CA ILE A 109 -8.56 -18.93 4.82
C ILE A 109 -7.90 -20.27 4.44
N HIS A 110 -6.62 -20.27 4.07
CA HIS A 110 -5.89 -21.51 3.78
C HIS A 110 -5.29 -22.17 5.03
N LEU A 111 -5.49 -21.59 6.22
CA LEU A 111 -5.02 -22.18 7.46
C LEU A 111 -5.67 -23.55 7.68
N GLY A 112 -4.84 -24.57 7.90
CA GLY A 112 -5.30 -25.96 8.08
C GLY A 112 -5.70 -26.67 6.79
N ALA A 113 -5.59 -26.02 5.61
CA ALA A 113 -5.94 -26.63 4.34
C ALA A 113 -4.88 -27.60 3.79
N ILE A 114 -3.62 -27.44 4.21
CA ILE A 114 -2.48 -28.21 3.69
C ILE A 114 -1.84 -28.99 4.85
N PRO A 115 -1.76 -30.33 4.77
CA PRO A 115 -1.07 -31.13 5.77
C PRO A 115 0.46 -30.94 5.71
N GLY A 116 1.18 -31.57 6.65
CA GLY A 116 2.64 -31.65 6.64
C GLY A 116 3.36 -30.76 7.65
N ALA A 117 2.73 -29.69 8.16
CA ALA A 117 3.27 -28.86 9.23
C ALA A 117 2.28 -28.74 10.40
N PRO A 118 2.75 -28.51 11.65
CA PRO A 118 1.86 -28.21 12.77
C PRO A 118 1.02 -26.96 12.50
N LEU A 119 -0.26 -26.98 12.89
CA LEU A 119 -1.20 -25.87 12.62
C LEU A 119 -0.72 -24.52 13.14
N TRP A 120 -0.06 -24.47 14.31
CA TRP A 120 0.48 -23.23 14.87
C TRP A 120 1.59 -22.64 14.00
N PHE A 121 2.37 -23.49 13.32
CA PHE A 121 3.44 -23.05 12.44
C PHE A 121 2.85 -22.42 11.18
N ASP A 122 1.86 -23.08 10.55
CA ASP A 122 1.18 -22.54 9.38
C ASP A 122 0.40 -21.26 9.71
N ALA A 123 -0.19 -21.16 10.91
CA ALA A 123 -0.80 -19.92 11.41
C ALA A 123 0.22 -18.79 11.54
N THR A 124 1.40 -19.09 12.10
CA THR A 124 2.49 -18.12 12.25
C THR A 124 3.04 -17.68 10.90
N LEU A 125 3.21 -18.62 9.97
CA LEU A 125 3.66 -18.36 8.60
C LEU A 125 2.69 -17.43 7.86
N ILE A 126 1.43 -17.82 7.74
CA ILE A 126 0.42 -17.03 7.00
C ILE A 126 0.20 -15.70 7.71
N GLY A 127 0.18 -15.69 9.05
CA GLY A 127 0.11 -14.48 9.86
C GLY A 127 1.27 -13.52 9.60
N ALA A 128 2.50 -14.02 9.48
CA ALA A 128 3.67 -13.20 9.17
C ALA A 128 3.56 -12.54 7.79
N PHE A 129 3.06 -13.26 6.78
CA PHE A 129 2.76 -12.69 5.46
C PHE A 129 1.66 -11.63 5.52
N ALA A 130 0.57 -11.89 6.27
CA ALA A 130 -0.50 -10.93 6.46
C ALA A 130 -0.01 -9.64 7.14
N VAL A 131 0.82 -9.76 8.18
CA VAL A 131 1.46 -8.63 8.85
C VAL A 131 2.39 -7.87 7.90
N ALA A 132 3.20 -8.57 7.10
CA ALA A 132 4.08 -7.95 6.12
C ALA A 132 3.30 -7.14 5.07
N GLY A 133 2.24 -7.73 4.50
CA GLY A 133 1.35 -7.08 3.54
C GLY A 133 0.65 -5.86 4.14
N LEU A 134 0.07 -5.99 5.33
CA LEU A 134 -0.60 -4.88 6.01
C LEU A 134 0.39 -3.76 6.36
N ALA A 135 1.61 -4.09 6.82
CA ALA A 135 2.66 -3.13 7.11
C ALA A 135 3.07 -2.34 5.85
N LEU A 136 3.28 -3.02 4.71
CA LEU A 136 3.55 -2.39 3.42
C LEU A 136 2.41 -1.45 3.00
N GLY A 137 1.17 -1.89 3.15
CA GLY A 137 -0.03 -1.09 2.85
C GLY A 137 -0.10 0.17 3.70
N ILE A 138 0.01 0.04 5.03
CA ILE A 138 0.00 1.16 5.98
C ILE A 138 1.16 2.12 5.72
N ALA A 139 2.38 1.59 5.53
CA ALA A 139 3.56 2.38 5.25
C ALA A 139 3.41 3.19 3.95
N SER A 140 2.86 2.58 2.89
CA SER A 140 2.57 3.27 1.63
C SER A 140 1.56 4.40 1.82
N LEU A 141 0.49 4.13 2.58
CA LEU A 141 -0.57 5.10 2.83
C LEU A 141 -0.09 6.25 3.72
N LEU A 142 0.80 6.01 4.69
CA LEU A 142 1.42 7.06 5.48
C LEU A 142 2.17 8.06 4.60
N VAL A 143 2.95 7.58 3.63
CA VAL A 143 3.69 8.45 2.70
C VAL A 143 2.72 9.25 1.82
N VAL A 144 1.73 8.60 1.22
CA VAL A 144 0.75 9.29 0.36
C VAL A 144 -0.07 10.31 1.15
N HIS A 145 -0.53 9.96 2.35
CA HIS A 145 -1.27 10.86 3.22
C HIS A 145 -0.46 12.13 3.52
N HIS A 146 0.81 12.01 3.90
CA HIS A 146 1.67 13.19 4.14
C HIS A 146 1.83 14.04 2.88
N VAL A 147 2.10 13.44 1.72
CA VAL A 147 2.24 14.17 0.45
C VAL A 147 0.96 14.93 0.10
N VAL A 148 -0.21 14.32 0.25
CA VAL A 148 -1.50 14.97 -0.02
C VAL A 148 -1.76 16.07 0.99
N GLN A 149 -1.51 15.82 2.28
CA GLN A 149 -1.68 16.79 3.34
C GLN A 149 -0.82 18.04 3.14
N GLU A 150 0.43 17.87 2.71
CA GLU A 150 1.34 18.99 2.43
C GLU A 150 0.93 19.81 1.21
N ARG A 151 0.27 19.21 0.21
CA ARG A 151 -0.15 19.92 -1.02
C ARG A 151 -1.55 20.51 -0.98
N LEU A 152 -2.49 19.80 -0.35
CA LEU A 152 -3.93 20.08 -0.42
C LEU A 152 -4.56 20.29 0.96
N GLY A 153 -3.77 20.15 2.04
CA GLY A 153 -4.21 20.36 3.41
C GLY A 153 -4.67 19.09 4.13
N VAL A 154 -4.81 19.21 5.45
CA VAL A 154 -5.08 18.09 6.38
C VAL A 154 -6.38 17.36 6.03
N ALA A 155 -7.45 18.10 5.72
CA ALA A 155 -8.73 17.50 5.37
C ALA A 155 -8.65 16.60 4.13
N ALA A 156 -7.95 17.06 3.08
CA ALA A 156 -7.74 16.28 1.87
C ALA A 156 -6.89 15.03 2.12
N GLY A 157 -5.87 15.14 2.98
CA GLY A 157 -5.04 14.01 3.41
C GLY A 157 -5.87 12.88 4.02
N TRP A 158 -6.71 13.22 5.00
CA TRP A 158 -7.59 12.25 5.64
C TRP A 158 -8.67 11.72 4.71
N ALA A 159 -9.26 12.57 3.88
CA ALA A 159 -10.25 12.15 2.89
C ALA A 159 -9.68 11.08 1.96
N VAL A 160 -8.48 11.33 1.39
CA VAL A 160 -7.76 10.35 0.55
C VAL A 160 -7.43 9.09 1.34
N ALA A 161 -6.97 9.20 2.59
CA ALA A 161 -6.62 8.03 3.38
C ALA A 161 -7.82 7.11 3.64
N VAL A 162 -8.93 7.68 4.14
CA VAL A 162 -10.14 6.91 4.44
C VAL A 162 -10.76 6.34 3.16
N SER A 163 -10.89 7.14 2.10
CA SER A 163 -11.47 6.66 0.84
C SER A 163 -10.62 5.54 0.22
N SER A 164 -9.29 5.64 0.28
CA SER A 164 -8.39 4.62 -0.25
C SER A 164 -8.52 3.30 0.51
N LEU A 165 -8.73 3.32 1.82
CA LEU A 165 -8.91 2.11 2.62
C LEU A 165 -10.26 1.42 2.32
N VAL A 166 -11.32 2.19 2.12
CA VAL A 166 -12.64 1.66 1.70
C VAL A 166 -12.56 1.07 0.30
N LEU A 167 -11.96 1.78 -0.65
CA LEU A 167 -11.73 1.27 -2.01
C LEU A 167 -10.83 0.03 -2.00
N SER A 168 -9.84 -0.01 -1.10
CA SER A 168 -8.97 -1.16 -0.91
C SER A 168 -9.75 -2.38 -0.43
N ALA A 169 -10.66 -2.23 0.54
CA ALA A 169 -11.55 -3.31 0.99
C ALA A 169 -12.41 -3.89 -0.14
N LEU A 170 -12.95 -3.03 -1.02
CA LEU A 170 -13.66 -3.46 -2.22
C LEU A 170 -12.73 -4.19 -3.20
N GLY A 171 -11.52 -3.67 -3.43
CA GLY A 171 -10.52 -4.33 -4.27
C GLY A 171 -10.12 -5.71 -3.74
N VAL A 172 -9.98 -5.87 -2.42
CA VAL A 172 -9.73 -7.17 -1.78
C VAL A 172 -10.88 -8.14 -2.05
N TYR A 173 -12.13 -7.68 -1.94
CA TYR A 173 -13.29 -8.49 -2.29
C TYR A 173 -13.25 -8.94 -3.77
N LEU A 174 -13.00 -8.00 -4.68
CA LEU A 174 -12.93 -8.26 -6.12
C LEU A 174 -11.78 -9.22 -6.48
N GLY A 175 -10.66 -9.16 -5.77
CA GLY A 175 -9.57 -10.10 -5.93
C GLY A 175 -9.87 -11.48 -5.36
N ARG A 176 -10.60 -11.58 -4.25
CA ARG A 176 -10.74 -12.85 -3.53
C ARG A 176 -11.88 -13.71 -4.06
N PHE A 177 -13.04 -13.11 -4.36
CA PHE A 177 -14.23 -13.88 -4.73
C PHE A 177 -14.45 -13.90 -6.26
N PRO A 178 -14.48 -12.75 -6.96
CA PRO A 178 -14.50 -12.73 -8.42
C PRO A 178 -13.16 -13.04 -9.11
N ARG A 179 -12.04 -13.04 -8.38
CA ARG A 179 -10.67 -13.31 -8.89
C ARG A 179 -10.14 -12.30 -9.92
N PHE A 180 -10.51 -11.03 -9.78
CA PHE A 180 -9.91 -9.94 -10.57
C PHE A 180 -8.55 -9.51 -10.00
N ASN A 181 -7.60 -9.19 -10.87
CA ASN A 181 -6.30 -8.63 -10.52
C ASN A 181 -6.23 -7.14 -10.86
N SER A 182 -5.27 -6.42 -10.27
CA SER A 182 -5.08 -4.98 -10.52
C SER A 182 -4.80 -4.63 -11.99
N TRP A 183 -4.25 -5.57 -12.78
CA TRP A 183 -4.01 -5.35 -14.22
C TRP A 183 -5.23 -5.63 -15.09
N ASP A 184 -6.32 -6.18 -14.56
CA ASP A 184 -7.57 -6.40 -15.33
C ASP A 184 -8.25 -5.10 -15.74
N VAL A 185 -7.92 -3.97 -15.10
CA VAL A 185 -8.32 -2.63 -15.59
C VAL A 185 -7.76 -2.35 -17.00
N LEU A 186 -6.60 -2.91 -17.32
CA LEU A 186 -5.95 -2.72 -18.62
C LEU A 186 -6.27 -3.86 -19.59
N THR A 187 -6.47 -5.08 -19.10
CA THR A 187 -6.60 -6.29 -19.93
C THR A 187 -8.03 -6.81 -20.07
N ASN A 188 -8.94 -6.47 -19.17
CA ASN A 188 -10.32 -6.97 -19.15
C ASN A 188 -11.28 -5.94 -18.53
N LEU A 189 -11.30 -4.74 -19.12
CA LEU A 189 -12.09 -3.63 -18.61
C LEU A 189 -13.60 -3.93 -18.66
N ASP A 190 -14.09 -4.55 -19.72
CA ASP A 190 -15.52 -4.85 -19.91
C ASP A 190 -16.03 -5.88 -18.88
N GLY A 191 -15.26 -6.94 -18.62
CA GLY A 191 -15.60 -7.94 -17.61
C GLY A 191 -15.57 -7.36 -16.18
N LEU A 192 -14.56 -6.53 -15.88
CA LEU A 192 -14.46 -5.84 -14.60
C LEU A 192 -15.65 -4.91 -14.38
N VAL A 193 -15.94 -4.03 -15.34
CA VAL A 193 -17.04 -3.07 -15.27
C VAL A 193 -18.39 -3.80 -15.19
N GLY A 194 -18.60 -4.86 -15.96
CA GLY A 194 -19.84 -5.65 -15.91
C GLY A 194 -20.10 -6.27 -14.54
N VAL A 195 -19.08 -6.85 -13.90
CA VAL A 195 -19.24 -7.42 -12.55
C VAL A 195 -19.42 -6.33 -11.49
N VAL A 196 -18.66 -5.24 -11.58
CA VAL A 196 -18.79 -4.09 -10.68
C VAL A 196 -20.19 -3.49 -10.78
N LEU A 197 -20.68 -3.18 -11.98
CA LEU A 197 -22.00 -2.61 -12.20
C LEU A 197 -23.12 -3.57 -11.76
N LYS A 198 -23.00 -4.87 -12.02
CA LYS A 198 -24.00 -5.85 -11.58
C LYS A 198 -24.06 -5.97 -10.05
N ARG A 199 -22.92 -5.96 -9.37
CA ARG A 199 -22.85 -6.12 -7.90
C ARG A 199 -23.09 -4.83 -7.14
N LEU A 200 -22.76 -3.67 -7.71
CA LEU A 200 -23.05 -2.35 -7.14
C LEU A 200 -24.44 -1.81 -7.54
N GLY A 201 -25.02 -2.30 -8.63
CA GLY A 201 -26.38 -1.97 -9.06
C GLY A 201 -27.47 -2.63 -8.20
N ASP A 202 -27.13 -3.72 -7.52
CA ASP A 202 -27.96 -4.34 -6.48
C ASP A 202 -27.11 -4.76 -5.26
N PRO A 203 -26.65 -3.78 -4.44
CA PRO A 203 -25.84 -4.07 -3.27
C PRO A 203 -26.62 -4.88 -2.22
N LEU A 204 -27.93 -4.60 -2.08
CA LEU A 204 -28.81 -5.28 -1.14
C LEU A 204 -29.04 -6.74 -1.54
N GLY A 205 -28.95 -7.07 -2.82
CA GLY A 205 -28.92 -8.44 -3.34
C GLY A 205 -27.65 -9.22 -3.00
N ASN A 206 -26.60 -8.61 -2.45
CA ASN A 206 -25.38 -9.29 -1.99
C ASN A 206 -24.98 -8.92 -0.55
N PRO A 207 -25.66 -9.47 0.46
CA PRO A 207 -25.35 -9.20 1.87
C PRO A 207 -23.91 -9.52 2.26
N PHE A 208 -23.32 -10.55 1.64
CA PHE A 208 -21.93 -10.94 1.90
C PHE A 208 -20.92 -9.86 1.46
N LEU A 209 -21.12 -9.23 0.30
CA LEU A 209 -20.28 -8.11 -0.16
C LEU A 209 -20.32 -6.97 0.85
N ILE A 210 -21.51 -6.60 1.32
CA ILE A 210 -21.68 -5.51 2.29
C ILE A 210 -20.99 -5.85 3.61
N GLN A 211 -21.27 -7.03 4.17
CA GLN A 211 -20.68 -7.48 5.44
C GLN A 211 -19.15 -7.52 5.36
N PHE A 212 -18.61 -8.14 4.30
CA PHE A 212 -17.17 -8.20 4.08
C PHE A 212 -16.55 -6.81 3.90
N GLY A 213 -17.15 -5.98 3.04
CA GLY A 213 -16.66 -4.64 2.74
C GLY A 213 -16.64 -3.74 3.97
N VAL A 214 -17.69 -3.77 4.80
CA VAL A 214 -17.77 -3.01 6.05
C VAL A 214 -16.74 -3.53 7.06
N ALA A 215 -16.67 -4.84 7.30
CA ALA A 215 -15.74 -5.43 8.26
C ALA A 215 -14.28 -5.16 7.87
N MET A 216 -13.93 -5.38 6.59
CA MET A 216 -12.59 -5.14 6.08
C MET A 216 -12.24 -3.65 6.11
N SER A 217 -13.15 -2.76 5.71
CA SER A 217 -12.93 -1.30 5.81
C SER A 217 -12.67 -0.87 7.25
N ALA A 218 -13.48 -1.35 8.20
CA ALA A 218 -13.31 -1.04 9.61
C ALA A 218 -11.97 -1.54 10.15
N ALA A 219 -11.56 -2.76 9.79
CA ALA A 219 -10.27 -3.32 10.19
C ALA A 219 -9.10 -2.50 9.61
N LEU A 220 -9.17 -2.11 8.34
CA LEU A 220 -8.12 -1.32 7.68
C LEU A 220 -8.03 0.11 8.23
N ILE A 221 -9.18 0.76 8.44
CA ILE A 221 -9.26 2.11 9.04
C ILE A 221 -8.74 2.08 10.48
N GLY A 222 -9.16 1.11 11.29
CA GLY A 222 -8.68 0.95 12.66
C GLY A 222 -7.17 0.72 12.72
N SER A 223 -6.66 -0.18 11.86
CA SER A 223 -5.22 -0.46 11.75
C SER A 223 -4.41 0.78 11.36
N TYR A 224 -4.92 1.55 10.40
CA TYR A 224 -4.27 2.79 9.97
C TYR A 224 -4.32 3.87 11.04
N ALA A 225 -5.46 4.06 11.71
CA ALA A 225 -5.61 5.03 12.80
C ALA A 225 -4.65 4.72 13.96
N ALA A 226 -4.51 3.45 14.33
CA ALA A 226 -3.54 3.01 15.33
C ALA A 226 -2.10 3.35 14.92
N ALA A 227 -1.70 3.02 13.68
CA ALA A 227 -0.38 3.35 13.16
C ALA A 227 -0.13 4.87 13.11
N TRP A 228 -1.14 5.64 12.71
CA TRP A 228 -1.07 7.09 12.66
C TRP A 228 -0.85 7.70 14.05
N TRP A 229 -1.54 7.18 15.06
CA TRP A 229 -1.43 7.64 16.44
C TRP A 229 -0.07 7.32 17.05
N VAL A 230 0.46 6.11 16.82
CA VAL A 230 1.76 5.67 17.35
C VAL A 230 2.92 6.42 16.70
N GLY A 231 2.91 6.58 15.39
CA GLY A 231 4.09 7.05 14.64
C GLY A 231 3.81 8.01 13.49
N GLY A 232 2.58 8.09 12.99
CA GLY A 232 2.23 8.91 11.82
C GLY A 232 2.62 10.38 11.96
N ARG A 233 2.42 10.97 13.15
CA ARG A 233 2.78 12.37 13.42
C ARG A 233 4.28 12.70 13.30
N ARG A 234 5.16 11.68 13.24
CA ARG A 234 6.62 11.84 13.18
C ARG A 234 7.19 11.79 11.77
N LEU A 235 6.39 11.44 10.76
CA LEU A 235 6.78 11.31 9.36
C LEU A 235 6.77 12.67 8.63
N ASP A 236 7.41 13.68 9.24
CA ASP A 236 7.57 14.99 8.60
C ASP A 236 8.48 14.88 7.36
N LEU A 237 7.92 15.03 6.16
CA LEU A 237 8.68 14.99 4.92
C LEU A 237 9.23 16.37 4.55
N ARG A 238 8.97 17.41 5.38
CA ARG A 238 9.45 18.76 5.15
C ARG A 238 10.98 18.81 5.16
N PRO A 239 11.59 19.51 4.18
CA PRO A 239 12.94 20.01 4.36
C PRO A 239 12.92 21.04 5.50
N VAL A 240 13.89 20.96 6.42
CA VAL A 240 14.04 21.97 7.48
C VAL A 240 14.21 23.33 6.84
N THR A 241 13.30 24.25 7.15
CA THR A 241 13.55 25.68 7.01
C THR A 241 14.46 26.07 8.16
N ALA A 242 15.71 26.40 7.85
CA ALA A 242 16.49 27.28 8.71
C ALA A 242 15.99 28.71 8.50
#